data_AF-A0A413I6B5-F1
#
_entry.id   AF-A0A413I6B5-F1
#
_cell.length_a   1.000
_cell.length_b   1.000
_cell.length_c   1.000
_cell.angle_alpha   90.00
_cell.angle_beta   90.00
_cell.angle_gamma   90.00
#
_symmetry.space_group_name_H-M   'P 1'
#
loop_
_entity.id
_entity.type
_entity.pdbx_description
1 polymer ?
#
loop_
_entity_poly.entity_id
_entity_poly.type
_entity_poly.pdbx_seq_one_letter_code
_entity_poly.pdbx_strand_id
1 'polypeptide(L)'
;MRIRKMLPVLCMALGLTMAAPLAAGATAEDVSGTTTNTQTANETGWHYNADGSRSYTIDGKTVTGFQWIANSQGTKLLYYFNPENGLLLQSKSAGRIKIGNDYYYTFGSTGNYAIASAQGWIRTEGNSRAYYVSGPSNNGKLLANRVAKIGKFYYGFNSYGQRWAKEGRRRLGTKVYYVTSSGFLRTNKWQNIRIGGVTRSYYFNAQGEMTGLCKRVVNNKTLYYQVDTTKGNYPLQSVGWHKDYLNRQYYVTSLRRLATGFKKIDGKIYYFNKNNGMLVTNRWIISNKKAYRSNKNGVIQTGWYTVSSKKYYGDSNGARVTGLQTIDNKTYYFNAAGVIQTGWKTLNGKRYYFSPAYSGTSFGMARTGWFNQDNNIYYANADGTLLTGWVLYNNNRYYLDPGNGGAAVRSKTVNIGGITYTFDSQGRQTNWIPDGSYSIKVDRQRNMVAVYKGSYPIKVFLCSTGLNNATPTGTFRLLDKLSIHELNGPTWGYYCSHITSDILFHSLPSSAPSHYAFPAHKYNLLGQQASQGCIRLRMGDAYWLYKNVPTGTTVTVGDYIIPSSISKPTYQAVPESLTVDPTDPTDATNRRYAPDYMG
;
A
#
# COMPACT_ATOMS: atom_id res chain seq x y z
N MET A 1 -15.82 -58.51 -9.05
CA MET A 1 -17.25 -58.39 -9.42
C MET A 1 -17.87 -57.31 -8.53
N ARG A 2 -18.36 -56.14 -8.94
CA ARG A 2 -18.77 -55.58 -10.24
C ARG A 2 -18.17 -54.17 -10.43
N ILE A 3 -17.92 -53.85 -11.69
CA ILE A 3 -17.36 -52.62 -12.25
C ILE A 3 -18.50 -51.62 -12.52
N ARG A 4 -18.31 -50.32 -12.26
CA ARG A 4 -18.90 -49.24 -13.07
C ARG A 4 -17.92 -48.07 -13.21
N LYS A 5 -17.50 -47.86 -14.46
CA LYS A 5 -16.73 -46.74 -15.01
C LYS A 5 -17.61 -45.48 -15.09
N MET A 6 -17.02 -44.29 -14.97
CA MET A 6 -17.19 -43.22 -15.96
C MET A 6 -16.10 -42.13 -15.79
N LEU A 7 -15.49 -41.80 -16.93
CA LEU A 7 -14.38 -40.88 -17.16
C LEU A 7 -14.87 -39.41 -17.27
N PRO A 8 -13.95 -38.42 -17.22
CA PRO A 8 -14.23 -36.98 -17.25
C PRO A 8 -14.18 -36.42 -18.68
N VAL A 9 -14.83 -35.26 -18.91
CA VAL A 9 -14.61 -34.46 -20.13
C VAL A 9 -14.33 -33.00 -19.75
N LEU A 10 -13.15 -32.58 -20.15
CA LEU A 10 -12.61 -31.24 -20.26
C LEU A 10 -12.99 -30.70 -21.65
N CYS A 11 -13.36 -29.41 -21.79
CA CYS A 11 -12.90 -28.61 -22.93
C CYS A 11 -13.14 -27.10 -22.74
N MET A 12 -12.15 -26.34 -23.20
CA MET A 12 -12.09 -24.89 -23.31
C MET A 12 -12.93 -24.36 -24.49
N ALA A 13 -13.30 -23.07 -24.43
CA ALA A 13 -12.84 -22.01 -25.35
C ALA A 13 -13.92 -20.98 -25.76
N LEU A 14 -13.54 -19.72 -25.58
CA LEU A 14 -13.79 -18.49 -26.37
C LEU A 14 -15.14 -18.24 -27.08
N GLY A 15 -15.64 -17.01 -26.88
CA GLY A 15 -15.71 -16.05 -27.98
C GLY A 15 -17.08 -15.63 -28.50
N LEU A 16 -17.33 -14.31 -28.34
CA LEU A 16 -18.08 -13.40 -29.20
C LEU A 16 -19.62 -13.34 -29.18
N THR A 17 -20.01 -12.06 -29.23
CA THR A 17 -21.30 -11.38 -29.46
C THR A 17 -21.91 -11.64 -30.84
N MET A 18 -23.25 -11.53 -30.96
CA MET A 18 -24.02 -10.71 -31.93
C MET A 18 -25.52 -11.11 -31.92
N ALA A 19 -26.35 -10.30 -32.57
CA ALA A 19 -27.79 -10.10 -32.36
C ALA A 19 -28.72 -10.73 -33.42
N ALA A 20 -30.03 -10.74 -33.09
CA ALA A 20 -31.26 -10.73 -33.94
C ALA A 20 -31.54 -11.98 -34.84
N PRO A 21 -32.75 -12.23 -35.42
CA PRO A 21 -33.93 -11.36 -35.60
C PRO A 21 -35.33 -12.04 -35.43
N LEU A 22 -36.33 -11.37 -36.02
CA LEU A 22 -37.80 -11.41 -36.01
C LEU A 22 -38.56 -12.64 -36.59
N ALA A 23 -39.79 -12.80 -36.05
CA ALA A 23 -41.12 -12.91 -36.70
C ALA A 23 -41.73 -14.22 -37.27
N ALA A 24 -43.04 -14.35 -36.91
CA ALA A 24 -44.23 -14.57 -37.76
C ALA A 24 -44.93 -15.95 -37.80
N GLY A 25 -46.28 -15.87 -37.75
CA GLY A 25 -47.27 -16.88 -38.16
C GLY A 25 -48.36 -17.14 -37.11
N ALA A 26 -49.37 -16.26 -36.90
CA ALA A 26 -50.68 -16.15 -37.61
C ALA A 26 -51.75 -17.13 -37.06
N THR A 27 -53.04 -16.84 -36.82
CA THR A 27 -53.99 -15.71 -37.06
C THR A 27 -55.28 -16.03 -36.27
N ALA A 28 -55.85 -15.10 -35.48
CA ALA A 28 -56.97 -14.18 -35.76
C ALA A 28 -58.39 -14.80 -35.75
N GLU A 29 -59.26 -14.27 -34.87
CA GLU A 29 -60.59 -13.84 -35.28
C GLU A 29 -60.99 -12.60 -34.47
N ASP A 30 -61.52 -11.63 -35.20
CA ASP A 30 -61.84 -10.26 -34.84
C ASP A 30 -63.37 -10.14 -34.93
N VAL A 31 -64.04 -9.60 -33.90
CA VAL A 31 -65.41 -9.09 -34.05
C VAL A 31 -65.49 -7.72 -33.39
N SER A 32 -65.54 -6.74 -34.28
CA SER A 32 -65.85 -5.34 -34.08
C SER A 32 -67.11 -5.11 -33.25
N GLY A 33 -67.05 -4.12 -32.36
CA GLY A 33 -68.22 -3.57 -31.68
C GLY A 33 -67.89 -2.24 -31.01
N THR A 34 -67.75 -1.18 -31.80
CA THR A 34 -67.81 0.19 -31.29
C THR A 34 -69.26 0.58 -31.01
N THR A 35 -69.58 0.92 -29.76
CA THR A 35 -70.58 1.95 -29.45
C THR A 35 -70.10 2.82 -28.29
N THR A 36 -70.06 4.10 -28.59
CA THR A 36 -69.79 5.23 -27.71
C THR A 36 -70.85 5.36 -26.62
N ASN A 37 -70.43 5.72 -25.39
CA ASN A 37 -71.12 6.78 -24.64
C ASN A 37 -70.24 7.38 -23.52
N THR A 38 -69.92 8.66 -23.73
CA THR A 38 -69.71 9.74 -22.75
C THR A 38 -68.96 9.40 -21.46
N GLN A 39 -67.64 9.61 -21.46
CA GLN A 39 -66.94 10.03 -20.24
C GLN A 39 -66.52 11.48 -20.39
N THR A 40 -67.16 12.34 -19.61
CA THR A 40 -66.66 13.65 -19.23
C THR A 40 -65.23 13.53 -18.74
N ALA A 41 -64.35 14.34 -19.30
CA ALA A 41 -62.98 14.49 -18.85
C ALA A 41 -62.95 14.85 -17.35
N ASN A 42 -62.02 14.23 -16.60
CA ASN A 42 -61.64 14.52 -15.21
C ASN A 42 -62.35 13.76 -14.07
N GLU A 43 -62.91 12.57 -14.30
CA GLU A 43 -63.47 11.77 -13.19
C GLU A 43 -62.40 10.90 -12.49
N THR A 44 -62.12 11.22 -11.23
CA THR A 44 -61.31 10.40 -10.32
C THR A 44 -62.21 9.38 -9.64
N GLY A 45 -61.99 8.07 -9.87
CA GLY A 45 -62.93 7.07 -9.37
C GLY A 45 -62.61 5.62 -9.73
N TRP A 46 -63.39 4.71 -9.15
CA TRP A 46 -63.35 3.28 -9.45
C TRP A 46 -64.14 2.95 -10.71
N HIS A 47 -63.56 2.14 -11.59
CA HIS A 47 -64.22 1.60 -12.77
C HIS A 47 -64.42 0.09 -12.62
N TYR A 48 -65.63 -0.38 -12.91
CA TYR A 48 -66.04 -1.77 -12.75
C TYR A 48 -66.42 -2.34 -14.12
N ASN A 49 -65.65 -3.29 -14.62
CA ASN A 49 -65.86 -3.91 -15.92
C ASN A 49 -66.84 -5.08 -15.81
N ALA A 50 -67.54 -5.37 -16.90
CA ALA A 50 -68.54 -6.46 -16.96
C ALA A 50 -67.94 -7.85 -16.71
N ASP A 51 -66.64 -8.04 -16.98
CA ASP A 51 -65.87 -9.25 -16.68
C ASP A 51 -65.49 -9.38 -15.18
N GLY A 52 -65.92 -8.43 -14.36
CA GLY A 52 -65.62 -8.35 -12.93
C GLY A 52 -64.28 -7.71 -12.60
N SER A 53 -63.44 -7.37 -13.59
CA SER A 53 -62.18 -6.64 -13.40
C SER A 53 -62.42 -5.19 -12.98
N ARG A 54 -61.44 -4.57 -12.32
CA ARG A 54 -61.59 -3.23 -11.72
C ARG A 54 -60.34 -2.41 -11.98
N SER A 55 -60.50 -1.11 -12.22
CA SER A 55 -59.39 -0.15 -12.33
C SER A 55 -59.73 1.13 -11.57
N TYR A 56 -58.77 2.05 -11.45
CA TYR A 56 -58.97 3.34 -10.81
C TYR A 56 -58.30 4.43 -11.63
N THR A 57 -58.96 5.58 -11.77
CA THR A 57 -58.42 6.75 -12.45
C THR A 57 -58.20 7.89 -11.48
N ILE A 58 -57.16 8.69 -11.71
CA ILE A 58 -56.96 10.01 -11.09
C ILE A 58 -56.82 11.01 -12.24
N ASP A 59 -57.67 12.04 -12.26
CA ASP A 59 -57.72 13.06 -13.31
C ASP A 59 -57.78 12.45 -14.73
N GLY A 60 -58.64 11.43 -14.90
CA GLY A 60 -58.82 10.73 -16.17
C GLY A 60 -57.70 9.78 -16.58
N LYS A 61 -56.64 9.60 -15.76
CA LYS A 61 -55.52 8.67 -16.04
C LYS A 61 -55.62 7.42 -15.19
N THR A 62 -55.54 6.25 -15.83
CA THR A 62 -55.49 4.95 -15.14
C THR A 62 -54.23 4.83 -14.27
N VAL A 63 -54.42 4.48 -13.00
CA VAL A 63 -53.30 4.31 -12.05
C VAL A 63 -52.69 2.91 -12.16
N THR A 64 -51.39 2.82 -11.90
CA THR A 64 -50.63 1.55 -11.87
C THR A 64 -49.80 1.44 -10.60
N GLY A 65 -49.41 0.21 -10.23
CA GLY A 65 -48.59 -0.05 -9.04
C GLY A 65 -49.32 0.15 -7.71
N PHE A 66 -48.57 0.43 -6.65
CA PHE A 66 -49.10 0.65 -5.31
C PHE A 66 -49.75 2.04 -5.20
N GLN A 67 -51.03 2.09 -4.82
CA GLN A 67 -51.79 3.33 -4.75
C GLN A 67 -52.59 3.43 -3.46
N TRP A 68 -52.56 4.62 -2.83
CA TRP A 68 -53.36 4.94 -1.65
C TRP A 68 -54.66 5.61 -2.07
N ILE A 69 -55.77 4.91 -1.88
CA ILE A 69 -57.10 5.36 -2.29
C ILE A 69 -57.98 5.50 -1.06
N ALA A 70 -58.63 6.66 -0.90
CA ALA A 70 -59.60 6.87 0.17
C ALA A 70 -60.89 6.08 -0.11
N ASN A 71 -61.41 5.39 0.90
CA ASN A 71 -62.74 4.80 0.84
C ASN A 71 -63.82 5.88 1.08
N SER A 72 -65.10 5.50 1.01
CA SER A 72 -66.26 6.39 1.23
C SER A 72 -66.29 7.05 2.62
N GLN A 73 -65.53 6.52 3.58
CA GLN A 73 -65.40 7.07 4.93
C GLN A 73 -64.10 7.90 5.10
N GLY A 74 -63.41 8.24 4.00
CA GLY A 74 -62.17 9.03 4.01
C GLY A 74 -60.92 8.26 4.47
N THR A 75 -61.03 6.97 4.79
CA THR A 75 -59.89 6.15 5.20
C THR A 75 -59.06 5.74 3.99
N LYS A 76 -57.78 6.11 3.96
CA LYS A 76 -56.86 5.70 2.89
C LYS A 76 -56.45 4.25 3.04
N LEU A 77 -56.76 3.45 2.03
CA LEU A 77 -56.40 2.05 1.91
C LEU A 77 -55.39 1.87 0.78
N LEU A 78 -54.47 0.92 0.95
CA LEU A 78 -53.44 0.63 -0.04
C LEU A 78 -53.94 -0.44 -1.00
N TYR A 79 -53.84 -0.20 -2.30
CA TYR A 79 -54.18 -1.14 -3.36
C TYR A 79 -52.99 -1.34 -4.29
N TYR A 80 -53.00 -2.42 -5.06
CA TYR A 80 -52.00 -2.67 -6.09
C TYR A 80 -52.69 -2.89 -7.43
N PHE A 81 -52.30 -2.11 -8.42
CA PHE A 81 -52.77 -2.19 -9.80
C PHE A 81 -51.65 -2.74 -10.68
N ASN A 82 -51.98 -3.66 -11.58
CA ASN A 82 -51.01 -4.27 -12.48
C ASN A 82 -50.32 -3.17 -13.33
N PRO A 83 -48.98 -3.11 -13.36
CA PRO A 83 -48.24 -2.13 -14.14
C PRO A 83 -48.54 -2.12 -15.64
N GLU A 84 -48.95 -3.25 -16.21
CA GLU A 84 -49.11 -3.41 -17.66
C GLU A 84 -50.48 -2.96 -18.16
N ASN A 85 -51.54 -3.20 -17.38
CA ASN A 85 -52.92 -2.96 -17.82
C ASN A 85 -53.77 -2.16 -16.82
N GLY A 86 -53.21 -1.72 -15.69
CA GLY A 86 -53.89 -0.89 -14.70
C GLY A 86 -55.03 -1.58 -13.95
N LEU A 87 -55.18 -2.91 -14.09
CA LEU A 87 -56.21 -3.65 -13.39
C LEU A 87 -55.81 -3.91 -11.93
N LEU A 88 -56.76 -3.70 -11.02
CA LEU A 88 -56.62 -4.00 -9.59
C LEU A 88 -56.30 -5.48 -9.43
N LEU A 89 -55.31 -5.78 -8.58
CA LEU A 89 -55.02 -7.15 -8.19
C LEU A 89 -56.22 -7.76 -7.45
N GLN A 90 -56.89 -8.70 -8.12
CA GLN A 90 -58.02 -9.40 -7.54
C GLN A 90 -57.54 -10.60 -6.71
N SER A 91 -58.11 -10.74 -5.52
CA SER A 91 -57.99 -11.94 -4.69
C SER A 91 -59.36 -12.60 -4.57
N LYS A 92 -59.41 -13.93 -4.50
CA LYS A 92 -60.69 -14.64 -4.28
C LYS A 92 -61.16 -14.53 -2.82
N SER A 93 -60.24 -14.30 -1.90
CA SER A 93 -60.51 -14.11 -0.47
C SER A 93 -59.47 -13.18 0.17
N ALA A 94 -59.74 -12.65 1.35
CA ALA A 94 -58.71 -12.04 2.19
C ALA A 94 -57.62 -13.09 2.50
N GLY A 95 -56.35 -12.72 2.41
CA GLY A 95 -55.27 -13.67 2.63
C GLY A 95 -53.90 -13.23 2.13
N ARG A 96 -52.92 -14.13 2.24
CA ARG A 96 -51.56 -13.87 1.79
C ARG A 96 -51.46 -13.98 0.26
N ILE A 97 -50.99 -12.92 -0.37
CA ILE A 97 -50.72 -12.84 -1.81
C ILE A 97 -49.22 -12.64 -2.07
N LYS A 98 -48.80 -12.82 -3.32
CA LYS A 98 -47.43 -12.55 -3.78
C LYS A 98 -47.49 -11.49 -4.88
N ILE A 99 -46.68 -10.44 -4.75
CA ILE A 99 -46.49 -9.39 -5.76
C ILE A 99 -44.99 -9.31 -6.05
N GLY A 100 -44.59 -9.57 -7.29
CA GLY A 100 -43.18 -9.77 -7.64
C GLY A 100 -42.54 -10.87 -6.80
N ASN A 101 -41.47 -10.53 -6.06
CA ASN A 101 -40.77 -11.46 -5.16
C ASN A 101 -41.23 -11.42 -3.70
N ASP A 102 -42.23 -10.59 -3.39
CA ASP A 102 -42.59 -10.24 -2.02
C ASP A 102 -44.00 -10.70 -1.66
N TYR A 103 -44.21 -10.91 -0.37
CA TYR A 103 -45.49 -11.34 0.17
C TYR A 103 -46.20 -10.17 0.84
N TYR A 104 -47.52 -10.11 0.62
CA TYR A 104 -48.41 -9.11 1.22
C TYR A 104 -49.62 -9.85 1.80
N TYR A 105 -50.38 -9.17 2.64
CA TYR A 105 -51.63 -9.70 3.16
C TYR A 105 -52.76 -8.78 2.76
N THR A 106 -53.82 -9.35 2.19
CA THR A 106 -55.01 -8.59 1.81
C THR A 106 -56.16 -8.77 2.80
N PHE A 107 -56.97 -7.74 2.95
CA PHE A 107 -58.17 -7.73 3.79
C PHE A 107 -59.32 -7.01 3.06
N GLY A 108 -60.55 -7.19 3.57
CA GLY A 108 -61.77 -6.66 2.99
C GLY A 108 -62.77 -7.75 2.58
N SER A 109 -63.95 -7.32 2.11
CA SER A 109 -65.01 -8.18 1.59
C SER A 109 -65.25 -7.89 0.10
N THR A 110 -65.50 -8.96 -0.67
CA THR A 110 -65.96 -9.00 -2.08
C THR A 110 -65.45 -7.89 -3.02
N GLY A 111 -64.24 -8.13 -3.53
CA GLY A 111 -63.78 -7.67 -4.85
C GLY A 111 -62.83 -6.47 -4.88
N ASN A 112 -62.72 -5.67 -3.80
CA ASN A 112 -61.69 -4.64 -3.62
C ASN A 112 -60.83 -5.00 -2.41
N TYR A 113 -59.87 -5.89 -2.61
CA TYR A 113 -59.00 -6.35 -1.53
C TYR A 113 -57.83 -5.39 -1.31
N ALA A 114 -57.87 -4.64 -0.22
CA ALA A 114 -56.80 -3.74 0.18
C ALA A 114 -55.63 -4.52 0.79
N ILE A 115 -54.43 -3.97 0.65
CA ILE A 115 -53.18 -4.49 1.24
C ILE A 115 -53.05 -3.96 2.66
N ALA A 116 -52.84 -4.87 3.62
CA ALA A 116 -52.52 -4.54 4.99
C ALA A 116 -51.21 -3.75 5.05
N SER A 117 -51.32 -2.46 5.32
CA SER A 117 -50.20 -1.52 5.34
C SER A 117 -49.77 -1.11 6.74
N ALA A 118 -50.66 -1.20 7.73
CA ALA A 118 -50.34 -0.91 9.13
C ALA A 118 -49.31 -1.89 9.69
N GLN A 119 -48.27 -1.38 10.34
CA GLN A 119 -47.22 -2.22 10.91
C GLN A 119 -47.79 -3.03 12.07
N GLY A 120 -47.68 -4.36 12.01
CA GLY A 120 -48.23 -5.19 13.08
C GLY A 120 -48.39 -6.66 12.73
N TRP A 121 -48.95 -7.40 13.68
CA TRP A 121 -49.24 -8.82 13.55
C TRP A 121 -50.58 -9.04 12.86
N ILE A 122 -50.57 -9.96 11.90
CA ILE A 122 -51.79 -10.57 11.35
C ILE A 122 -51.83 -12.00 11.86
N ARG A 123 -52.93 -12.38 12.52
CA ARG A 123 -53.15 -13.72 13.07
C ARG A 123 -54.35 -14.34 12.38
N THR A 124 -54.19 -15.54 11.83
CA THR A 124 -55.26 -16.29 11.15
C THR A 124 -55.48 -17.61 11.89
N GLU A 125 -56.74 -18.07 11.96
CA GLU A 125 -57.23 -19.38 12.46
C GLU A 125 -56.30 -20.14 13.44
N GLY A 126 -56.68 -20.14 14.72
CA GLY A 126 -56.07 -21.00 15.75
C GLY A 126 -54.62 -20.67 16.14
N ASN A 127 -54.16 -19.43 15.89
CA ASN A 127 -52.80 -18.96 16.23
C ASN A 127 -51.64 -19.71 15.51
N SER A 128 -51.96 -20.65 14.61
CA SER A 128 -50.99 -21.52 13.92
C SER A 128 -50.22 -20.80 12.82
N ARG A 129 -50.82 -19.76 12.22
CA ARG A 129 -50.23 -18.93 11.16
C ARG A 129 -50.31 -17.45 11.58
N ALA A 130 -49.13 -16.85 11.77
CA ALA A 130 -48.99 -15.43 12.06
C ALA A 130 -48.00 -14.79 11.10
N TYR A 131 -48.32 -13.58 10.64
CA TYR A 131 -47.51 -12.79 9.72
C TYR A 131 -47.22 -11.44 10.36
N TYR A 132 -46.12 -10.80 9.97
CA TYR A 132 -45.79 -9.45 10.43
C TYR A 132 -45.64 -8.50 9.25
N VAL A 133 -46.46 -7.45 9.25
CA VAL A 133 -46.48 -6.39 8.25
C VAL A 133 -45.39 -5.36 8.59
N SER A 134 -44.54 -5.01 7.63
CA SER A 134 -43.39 -4.11 7.84
C SER A 134 -43.78 -2.64 8.03
N GLY A 135 -45.04 -2.28 7.76
CA GLY A 135 -45.56 -0.92 7.86
C GLY A 135 -45.70 -0.20 6.51
N PRO A 136 -46.28 1.00 6.52
CA PRO A 136 -46.70 1.71 5.32
C PRO A 136 -45.53 2.20 4.46
N SER A 137 -44.38 2.53 5.07
CA SER A 137 -43.16 2.94 4.35
C SER A 137 -42.57 1.85 3.44
N ASN A 138 -43.00 0.61 3.63
CA ASN A 138 -42.61 -0.55 2.82
C ASN A 138 -43.84 -1.18 2.14
N ASN A 139 -44.88 -0.39 1.89
CA ASN A 139 -46.14 -0.81 1.26
C ASN A 139 -46.79 -2.04 1.93
N GLY A 140 -46.61 -2.22 3.24
CA GLY A 140 -47.21 -3.35 3.95
C GLY A 140 -46.58 -4.72 3.66
N LYS A 141 -45.37 -4.76 3.12
CA LYS A 141 -44.65 -6.01 2.84
C LYS A 141 -44.55 -6.90 4.09
N LEU A 142 -44.78 -8.19 3.93
CA LEU A 142 -44.60 -9.16 5.01
C LEU A 142 -43.12 -9.47 5.22
N LEU A 143 -42.73 -9.62 6.49
CA LEU A 143 -41.40 -10.14 6.82
C LEU A 143 -41.33 -11.62 6.42
N ALA A 144 -40.51 -11.94 5.41
CA ALA A 144 -40.30 -13.30 4.92
C ALA A 144 -38.82 -13.67 4.85
N ASN A 145 -38.54 -14.97 5.01
CA ASN A 145 -37.21 -15.58 4.92
C ASN A 145 -36.14 -14.90 5.79
N ARG A 146 -36.50 -14.49 7.00
CA ARG A 146 -35.63 -13.66 7.85
C ARG A 146 -35.93 -13.84 9.33
N VAL A 147 -35.00 -13.38 10.16
CA VAL A 147 -35.21 -13.14 11.58
C VAL A 147 -35.33 -11.64 11.81
N ALA A 148 -36.29 -11.21 12.65
CA ALA A 148 -36.52 -9.81 12.97
C ALA A 148 -36.83 -9.62 14.45
N LYS A 149 -36.41 -8.48 14.99
CA LYS A 149 -36.78 -8.03 16.34
C LYS A 149 -38.12 -7.31 16.27
N ILE A 150 -39.10 -7.77 17.03
CA ILE A 150 -40.44 -7.19 17.12
C ILE A 150 -40.75 -7.00 18.61
N GLY A 151 -40.86 -5.73 19.02
CA GLY A 151 -40.90 -5.36 20.44
C GLY A 151 -39.66 -5.86 21.19
N LYS A 152 -39.87 -6.58 22.28
CA LYS A 152 -38.80 -7.12 23.15
C LYS A 152 -38.16 -8.42 22.63
N PHE A 153 -38.77 -9.07 21.63
CA PHE A 153 -38.40 -10.43 21.22
C PHE A 153 -37.91 -10.50 19.77
N TYR A 154 -37.17 -11.57 19.47
CA TYR A 154 -36.83 -11.94 18.09
C TYR A 154 -37.77 -13.02 17.59
N TYR A 155 -38.13 -12.96 16.31
CA TYR A 155 -38.98 -13.94 15.63
C TYR A 155 -38.35 -14.32 14.29
N GLY A 156 -38.51 -15.58 13.90
CA GLY A 156 -38.11 -16.05 12.57
C GLY A 156 -39.32 -16.27 11.68
N PHE A 157 -39.13 -16.01 10.39
CA PHE A 157 -40.15 -16.13 9.35
C PHE A 157 -39.64 -17.05 8.24
N ASN A 158 -40.48 -17.98 7.79
CA ASN A 158 -40.17 -18.85 6.66
C ASN A 158 -40.24 -18.08 5.33
N SER A 159 -39.94 -18.75 4.22
CA SER A 159 -39.96 -18.17 2.86
C SER A 159 -41.31 -17.57 2.46
N TYR A 160 -42.40 -17.98 3.10
CA TYR A 160 -43.75 -17.51 2.83
C TYR A 160 -44.23 -16.40 3.77
N GLY A 161 -43.36 -15.86 4.62
CA GLY A 161 -43.69 -14.81 5.59
C GLY A 161 -44.39 -15.30 6.86
N GLN A 162 -44.53 -16.61 7.05
CA GLN A 162 -45.14 -17.16 8.26
C GLN A 162 -44.11 -17.23 9.39
N ARG A 163 -44.51 -16.78 10.57
CA ARG A 163 -43.72 -16.91 11.81
C ARG A 163 -43.47 -18.39 12.12
N TRP A 164 -42.27 -18.73 12.56
CA TRP A 164 -41.99 -20.04 13.15
C TRP A 164 -42.74 -20.19 14.48
N ALA A 165 -43.82 -20.97 14.50
CA ALA A 165 -44.69 -21.12 15.68
C ALA A 165 -44.32 -22.34 16.57
N LYS A 166 -43.97 -23.48 15.97
CA LYS A 166 -43.68 -24.71 16.72
C LYS A 166 -42.33 -24.64 17.43
N GLU A 167 -42.29 -24.96 18.71
CA GLU A 167 -41.06 -25.02 19.50
C GLU A 167 -39.99 -25.90 18.82
N GLY A 168 -38.72 -25.52 19.02
CA GLY A 168 -37.58 -26.31 18.63
C GLY A 168 -36.64 -25.61 17.66
N ARG A 169 -35.68 -26.40 17.18
CA ARG A 169 -34.59 -25.91 16.32
C ARG A 169 -35.11 -25.47 14.96
N ARG A 170 -34.60 -24.35 14.45
CA ARG A 170 -34.83 -23.85 13.09
C ARG A 170 -33.52 -23.45 12.43
N ARG A 171 -33.49 -23.50 11.10
CA ARG A 171 -32.34 -23.08 10.30
C ARG A 171 -32.76 -21.99 9.34
N LEU A 172 -31.86 -21.03 9.15
CA LEU A 172 -31.95 -20.02 8.10
C LEU A 172 -30.55 -19.84 7.53
N GLY A 173 -30.32 -20.39 6.33
CA GLY A 173 -28.99 -20.58 5.79
C GLY A 173 -28.10 -21.43 6.72
N THR A 174 -26.90 -20.94 7.02
CA THR A 174 -25.95 -21.60 7.94
C THR A 174 -26.26 -21.37 9.42
N LYS A 175 -27.19 -20.47 9.73
CA LYS A 175 -27.53 -20.09 11.11
C LYS A 175 -28.60 -21.01 11.67
N VAL A 176 -28.46 -21.30 12.96
CA VAL A 176 -29.39 -22.15 13.71
C VAL A 176 -30.01 -21.32 14.81
N TYR A 177 -31.31 -21.48 15.03
CA TYR A 177 -32.11 -20.76 16.04
C TYR A 177 -32.90 -21.76 16.86
N TYR A 178 -33.38 -21.35 18.03
CA TYR A 178 -34.34 -22.11 18.83
C TYR A 178 -35.58 -21.28 19.08
N VAL A 179 -36.71 -21.78 18.59
CA VAL A 179 -38.04 -21.21 18.83
C VAL A 179 -38.54 -21.75 20.17
N THR A 180 -38.98 -20.89 21.08
CA THR A 180 -39.57 -21.28 22.38
C THR A 180 -41.01 -21.76 22.22
N SER A 181 -41.61 -22.33 23.27
CA SER A 181 -43.04 -22.69 23.31
C SER A 181 -43.97 -21.51 23.00
N SER A 182 -43.60 -20.27 23.35
CA SER A 182 -44.35 -19.05 23.00
C SER A 182 -44.08 -18.57 21.56
N GLY A 183 -43.18 -19.23 20.82
CA GLY A 183 -42.89 -18.97 19.42
C GLY A 183 -41.99 -17.76 19.13
N PHE A 184 -41.27 -17.24 20.12
CA PHE A 184 -40.15 -16.31 19.92
C PHE A 184 -38.81 -17.02 19.98
N LEU A 185 -37.72 -16.38 19.55
CA LEU A 185 -36.39 -16.98 19.55
C LEU A 185 -35.71 -16.85 20.92
N ARG A 186 -35.06 -17.92 21.36
CA ARG A 186 -34.20 -17.90 22.55
C ARG A 186 -33.02 -16.96 22.31
N THR A 187 -32.78 -16.01 23.22
CA THR A 187 -31.66 -15.06 23.16
C THR A 187 -30.91 -15.01 24.48
N ASN A 188 -29.59 -14.76 24.42
CA ASN A 188 -28.66 -14.63 25.56
C ASN A 188 -28.79 -15.72 26.64
N LYS A 189 -29.17 -16.94 26.25
CA LYS A 189 -29.48 -18.02 27.18
C LYS A 189 -29.10 -19.38 26.61
N TRP A 190 -28.82 -20.29 27.52
CA TRP A 190 -28.64 -21.71 27.23
C TRP A 190 -30.00 -22.38 27.02
N GLN A 191 -30.03 -23.37 26.13
CA GLN A 191 -31.19 -24.21 25.87
C GLN A 191 -30.73 -25.66 25.73
N ASN A 192 -31.34 -26.54 26.50
CA ASN A 192 -31.17 -27.98 26.34
C ASN A 192 -32.05 -28.45 25.19
N ILE A 193 -31.47 -29.22 24.27
CA ILE A 193 -32.13 -29.74 23.07
C ILE A 193 -31.82 -31.24 22.98
N ARG A 194 -32.86 -32.06 22.88
CA ARG A 194 -32.74 -33.51 22.68
C ARG A 194 -32.56 -33.81 21.20
N ILE A 195 -31.46 -34.49 20.83
CA ILE A 195 -31.13 -34.85 19.44
C ILE A 195 -30.67 -36.31 19.42
N GLY A 196 -31.43 -37.19 18.78
CA GLY A 196 -31.11 -38.62 18.73
C GLY A 196 -31.03 -39.25 20.12
N GLY A 197 -32.03 -39.00 20.97
CA GLY A 197 -32.09 -39.52 22.35
C GLY A 197 -31.25 -38.76 23.38
N VAL A 198 -30.17 -38.09 22.96
CA VAL A 198 -29.23 -37.39 23.86
C VAL A 198 -29.58 -35.92 24.04
N THR A 199 -29.62 -35.44 25.28
CA THR A 199 -29.80 -34.02 25.62
C THR A 199 -28.48 -33.27 25.55
N ARG A 200 -28.45 -32.17 24.81
CA ARG A 200 -27.27 -31.31 24.62
C ARG A 200 -27.61 -29.86 24.91
N SER A 201 -26.71 -29.14 25.57
CA SER A 201 -26.89 -27.71 25.84
C SER A 201 -26.34 -26.87 24.70
N TYR A 202 -27.11 -25.88 24.25
CA TYR A 202 -26.72 -24.93 23.21
C TYR A 202 -26.91 -23.49 23.68
N TYR A 203 -25.98 -22.60 23.40
CA TYR A 203 -26.13 -21.16 23.71
C TYR A 203 -26.57 -20.35 22.50
N PHE A 204 -27.52 -19.45 22.71
CA PHE A 204 -28.04 -18.53 21.70
C PHE A 204 -27.65 -17.09 22.04
N ASN A 205 -27.10 -16.36 21.07
CA ASN A 205 -26.63 -14.99 21.25
C ASN A 205 -27.78 -13.97 21.37
N ALA A 206 -27.46 -12.67 21.39
CA ALA A 206 -28.45 -11.61 21.55
C ALA A 206 -29.48 -11.53 20.42
N GLN A 207 -29.13 -12.00 19.21
CA GLN A 207 -30.00 -12.09 18.04
C GLN A 207 -30.70 -13.46 17.93
N GLY A 208 -30.42 -14.35 18.87
CA GLY A 208 -30.99 -15.69 18.97
C GLY A 208 -30.34 -16.73 18.06
N GLU A 209 -29.16 -16.42 17.53
CA GLU A 209 -28.36 -17.34 16.74
C GLU A 209 -27.60 -18.27 17.69
N MET A 210 -27.68 -19.57 17.45
CA MET A 210 -26.80 -20.56 18.07
C MET A 210 -25.37 -20.15 17.76
N THR A 211 -24.51 -20.07 18.76
CA THR A 211 -23.11 -19.65 18.56
C THR A 211 -22.15 -20.58 19.28
N GLY A 212 -21.04 -20.88 18.58
CA GLY A 212 -19.92 -21.66 19.09
C GLY A 212 -18.96 -20.89 19.98
N LEU A 213 -19.36 -19.74 20.50
CA LEU A 213 -18.61 -19.01 21.51
C LEU A 213 -19.57 -18.52 22.57
N CYS A 214 -19.60 -19.23 23.68
CA CYS A 214 -20.18 -18.75 24.91
C CYS A 214 -19.21 -19.03 26.05
N LYS A 215 -19.21 -18.10 27.01
CA LYS A 215 -18.50 -18.28 28.26
C LYS A 215 -19.50 -18.76 29.32
N ARG A 216 -19.10 -19.74 30.11
CA ARG A 216 -19.84 -20.14 31.32
C ARG A 216 -18.87 -20.10 32.48
N VAL A 217 -19.28 -19.46 33.57
CA VAL A 217 -18.57 -19.61 34.84
C VAL A 217 -18.99 -20.95 35.43
N VAL A 218 -18.03 -21.83 35.62
CA VAL A 218 -18.20 -23.13 36.27
C VAL A 218 -17.13 -23.20 37.36
N ASN A 219 -17.55 -23.35 38.62
CA ASN A 219 -16.65 -23.41 39.78
C ASN A 219 -15.65 -22.23 39.82
N ASN A 220 -16.13 -20.99 39.70
CA ASN A 220 -15.33 -19.75 39.61
C ASN A 220 -14.33 -19.66 38.45
N LYS A 221 -14.35 -20.61 37.50
CA LYS A 221 -13.52 -20.58 36.28
C LYS A 221 -14.38 -20.25 35.07
N THR A 222 -13.92 -19.29 34.25
CA THR A 222 -14.58 -18.98 32.97
C THR A 222 -14.15 -20.00 31.92
N LEU A 223 -15.05 -20.91 31.56
CA LEU A 223 -14.85 -21.89 30.49
C LEU A 223 -15.43 -21.36 29.17
N TYR A 224 -14.73 -21.64 28.09
CA TYR A 224 -15.16 -21.33 26.72
C TYR A 224 -15.63 -22.61 26.05
N TYR A 225 -16.79 -22.55 25.40
CA TYR A 225 -17.43 -23.71 24.76
C TYR A 225 -17.48 -23.51 23.25
N GLN A 226 -17.18 -24.58 22.50
CA GLN A 226 -17.41 -24.65 21.06
C GLN A 226 -18.72 -25.39 20.77
N VAL A 227 -19.46 -24.95 19.75
CA VAL A 227 -20.66 -25.65 19.24
C VAL A 227 -20.22 -26.68 18.21
N ASP A 228 -20.71 -27.89 18.39
CA ASP A 228 -20.87 -28.89 17.34
C ASP A 228 -22.37 -29.21 17.20
N THR A 229 -22.87 -29.19 15.96
CA THR A 229 -24.30 -29.41 15.69
C THR A 229 -24.81 -30.81 16.04
N THR A 230 -23.88 -31.75 16.20
CA THR A 230 -24.08 -33.14 16.61
C THR A 230 -23.69 -33.41 18.06
N LYS A 231 -22.81 -32.61 18.68
CA LYS A 231 -22.34 -32.86 20.08
C LYS A 231 -22.80 -31.84 21.12
N GLY A 232 -23.35 -30.70 20.72
CA GLY A 232 -23.71 -29.64 21.66
C GLY A 232 -22.61 -28.58 21.79
N ASN A 233 -22.81 -27.62 22.68
CA ASN A 233 -21.70 -26.82 23.18
C ASN A 233 -20.88 -27.67 24.17
N TYR A 234 -19.60 -27.88 23.89
CA TYR A 234 -18.66 -28.60 24.77
C TYR A 234 -17.43 -27.74 25.09
N PRO A 235 -16.82 -27.88 26.28
CA PRO A 235 -15.71 -27.04 26.70
C PRO A 235 -14.48 -27.25 25.81
N LEU A 236 -13.74 -26.17 25.54
CA LEU A 236 -12.46 -26.22 24.86
C LEU A 236 -11.39 -26.83 25.79
N GLN A 237 -11.10 -28.12 25.61
CA GLN A 237 -10.28 -28.89 26.56
C GLN A 237 -8.80 -29.07 26.17
N SER A 238 -8.35 -28.70 24.97
CA SER A 238 -6.93 -28.77 24.56
C SER A 238 -6.34 -27.39 24.28
N VAL A 239 -5.06 -27.19 24.62
CA VAL A 239 -4.29 -25.99 24.26
C VAL A 239 -4.02 -26.02 22.75
N GLY A 240 -3.99 -24.86 22.10
CA GLY A 240 -3.65 -24.74 20.68
C GLY A 240 -4.78 -24.21 19.79
N TRP A 241 -4.71 -24.52 18.50
CA TRP A 241 -5.64 -24.03 17.49
C TRP A 241 -6.96 -24.81 17.50
N HIS A 242 -8.08 -24.06 17.44
CA HIS A 242 -9.43 -24.61 17.38
C HIS A 242 -10.26 -23.92 16.30
N LYS A 243 -11.29 -24.61 15.82
CA LYS A 243 -12.28 -24.10 14.87
C LYS A 243 -13.68 -24.40 15.39
N ASP A 244 -14.59 -23.44 15.25
CA ASP A 244 -16.01 -23.72 15.51
C ASP A 244 -16.74 -24.27 14.27
N TYR A 245 -18.03 -24.60 14.41
CA TYR A 245 -18.86 -25.12 13.31
C TYR A 245 -19.07 -24.13 12.14
N LEU A 246 -18.73 -22.85 12.33
CA LEU A 246 -18.71 -21.83 11.27
C LEU A 246 -17.29 -21.68 10.66
N ASN A 247 -16.37 -22.60 10.98
CA ASN A 247 -14.97 -22.60 10.57
C ASN A 247 -14.19 -21.35 11.03
N ARG A 248 -14.67 -20.65 12.06
CA ARG A 248 -13.97 -19.51 12.67
C ARG A 248 -12.87 -20.03 13.58
N GLN A 249 -11.68 -19.43 13.49
CA GLN A 249 -10.49 -19.89 14.19
C GLN A 249 -10.25 -19.18 15.52
N TYR A 250 -9.73 -19.95 16.47
CA TYR A 250 -9.43 -19.55 17.85
C TYR A 250 -8.12 -20.18 18.30
N TYR A 251 -7.48 -19.57 19.30
CA TYR A 251 -6.36 -20.18 19.99
C TYR A 251 -6.64 -20.28 21.49
N VAL A 252 -6.49 -21.47 22.05
CA VAL A 252 -6.65 -21.75 23.48
C VAL A 252 -5.28 -21.76 24.12
N THR A 253 -5.09 -20.87 25.09
CA THR A 253 -3.83 -20.72 25.84
C THR A 253 -3.62 -21.84 26.87
N SER A 254 -2.41 -21.95 27.41
CA SER A 254 -2.08 -22.88 28.51
C SER A 254 -2.98 -22.69 29.74
N LEU A 255 -3.45 -21.47 29.98
CA LEU A 255 -4.41 -21.13 31.03
C LEU A 255 -5.86 -21.57 30.73
N ARG A 256 -6.08 -22.34 29.64
CA ARG A 256 -7.40 -22.82 29.19
C ARG A 256 -8.38 -21.68 28.88
N ARG A 257 -7.85 -20.54 28.45
CA ARG A 257 -8.61 -19.34 28.04
C ARG A 257 -8.34 -19.04 26.57
N LEU A 258 -9.30 -18.41 25.90
CA LEU A 258 -9.07 -17.89 24.54
C LEU A 258 -7.99 -16.81 24.54
N ALA A 259 -7.11 -16.87 23.55
CA ALA A 259 -6.22 -15.78 23.20
C ALA A 259 -7.04 -14.56 22.77
N THR A 260 -6.63 -13.39 23.25
CA THR A 260 -7.18 -12.09 22.84
C THR A 260 -6.03 -11.12 22.62
N GLY A 261 -6.22 -10.14 21.74
CA GLY A 261 -5.19 -9.19 21.35
C GLY A 261 -4.05 -9.81 20.53
N PHE A 262 -2.89 -9.18 20.56
CA PHE A 262 -1.69 -9.68 19.89
C PHE A 262 -1.09 -10.87 20.65
N LYS A 263 -0.75 -11.93 19.92
CA LYS A 263 -0.03 -13.10 20.44
C LYS A 263 1.02 -13.56 19.45
N LYS A 264 2.21 -13.87 19.98
CA LYS A 264 3.24 -14.57 19.24
C LYS A 264 3.07 -16.08 19.49
N ILE A 265 2.86 -16.84 18.43
CA ILE A 265 2.63 -18.29 18.44
C ILE A 265 3.53 -18.86 17.34
N ASP A 266 4.42 -19.78 17.70
CA ASP A 266 5.37 -20.42 16.77
C ASP A 266 6.15 -19.40 15.92
N GLY A 267 6.68 -18.36 16.58
CA GLY A 267 7.44 -17.28 15.94
C GLY A 267 6.61 -16.26 15.15
N LYS A 268 5.32 -16.52 14.91
CA LYS A 268 4.43 -15.66 14.11
C LYS A 268 3.53 -14.82 15.00
N ILE A 269 3.25 -13.59 14.57
CA ILE A 269 2.36 -12.67 15.28
C ILE A 269 0.94 -12.83 14.74
N TYR A 270 -0.02 -13.01 15.64
CA TYR A 270 -1.45 -13.09 15.33
C TYR A 270 -2.21 -12.04 16.14
N TYR A 271 -3.36 -11.61 15.62
CA TYR A 271 -4.29 -10.78 16.38
C TYR A 271 -5.64 -11.48 16.53
N PHE A 272 -6.06 -11.64 17.78
CA PHE A 272 -7.36 -12.19 18.15
C PHE A 272 -8.25 -11.05 18.64
N ASN A 273 -9.51 -11.02 18.17
CA ASN A 273 -10.48 -10.02 18.58
C ASN A 273 -10.60 -9.97 20.11
N LYS A 274 -10.47 -8.78 20.70
CA LYS A 274 -10.43 -8.62 22.17
C LYS A 274 -11.71 -9.07 22.88
N ASN A 275 -12.85 -8.98 22.22
CA ASN A 275 -14.16 -9.27 22.81
C ASN A 275 -14.51 -10.75 22.76
N ASN A 276 -14.10 -11.45 21.70
CA ASN A 276 -14.57 -12.82 21.43
C ASN A 276 -13.46 -13.83 21.07
N GLY A 277 -12.19 -13.42 21.04
CA GLY A 277 -11.04 -14.28 20.80
C GLY A 277 -10.90 -14.81 19.38
N MET A 278 -11.73 -14.35 18.42
CA MET A 278 -11.69 -14.81 17.05
C MET A 278 -10.43 -14.31 16.33
N LEU A 279 -9.73 -15.19 15.64
CA LEU A 279 -8.60 -14.82 14.81
C LEU A 279 -9.04 -13.82 13.74
N VAL A 280 -8.27 -12.73 13.59
CA VAL A 280 -8.50 -11.75 12.53
C VAL A 280 -7.61 -12.09 11.33
N THR A 281 -8.24 -12.40 10.20
CA THR A 281 -7.57 -12.74 8.93
C THR A 281 -7.92 -11.74 7.84
N ASN A 282 -6.98 -11.45 6.92
CA ASN A 282 -7.18 -10.56 5.77
C ASN A 282 -7.80 -9.20 6.14
N ARG A 283 -7.54 -8.68 7.34
CA ARG A 283 -8.04 -7.37 7.80
C ARG A 283 -6.94 -6.47 8.32
N TRP A 284 -7.22 -5.16 8.22
CA TRP A 284 -6.49 -4.13 8.95
C TRP A 284 -6.90 -4.18 10.42
N ILE A 285 -5.92 -4.02 11.30
CA ILE A 285 -6.12 -3.93 12.75
C ILE A 285 -5.54 -2.59 13.20
N ILE A 286 -6.33 -1.79 13.92
CA ILE A 286 -5.86 -0.58 14.58
C ILE A 286 -5.77 -0.84 16.07
N SER A 287 -4.60 -0.60 16.66
CA SER A 287 -4.36 -0.76 18.09
C SER A 287 -3.28 0.22 18.55
N ASN A 288 -3.54 0.96 19.64
CA ASN A 288 -2.63 1.95 20.20
C ASN A 288 -2.11 2.94 19.14
N LYS A 289 -3.03 3.50 18.34
CA LYS A 289 -2.74 4.43 17.22
C LYS A 289 -1.85 3.87 16.09
N LYS A 290 -1.50 2.58 16.12
CA LYS A 290 -0.74 1.88 15.06
C LYS A 290 -1.66 1.01 14.21
N ALA A 291 -1.32 0.83 12.94
CA ALA A 291 -2.04 -0.01 12.00
C ALA A 291 -1.24 -1.28 11.68
N TYR A 292 -1.91 -2.42 11.57
CA TYR A 292 -1.32 -3.73 11.28
C TYR A 292 -2.15 -4.43 10.21
N ARG A 293 -1.53 -5.29 9.41
CA ARG A 293 -2.21 -6.06 8.37
C ARG A 293 -2.09 -7.55 8.65
N SER A 294 -3.21 -8.27 8.76
CA SER A 294 -3.21 -9.74 8.79
C SER A 294 -3.35 -10.31 7.37
N ASN A 295 -2.69 -11.43 7.09
CA ASN A 295 -2.86 -12.19 5.85
C ASN A 295 -4.00 -13.22 5.94
N LYS A 296 -4.15 -14.07 4.91
CA LYS A 296 -5.21 -15.10 4.83
C LYS A 296 -5.17 -16.13 5.96
N ASN A 297 -4.00 -16.33 6.54
CA ASN A 297 -3.77 -17.26 7.66
C ASN A 297 -3.76 -16.52 9.02
N GLY A 298 -4.09 -15.22 9.05
CA GLY A 298 -4.12 -14.40 10.27
C GLY A 298 -2.76 -13.93 10.78
N VAL A 299 -1.68 -14.23 10.06
CA VAL A 299 -0.33 -13.77 10.42
C VAL A 299 -0.22 -12.29 10.10
N ILE A 300 0.23 -11.50 11.08
CA ILE A 300 0.53 -10.09 10.90
C ILE A 300 1.72 -9.94 9.96
N GLN A 301 1.58 -9.07 8.96
CA GLN A 301 2.59 -8.81 7.94
C GLN A 301 3.70 -7.92 8.50
N THR A 302 4.93 -8.38 8.32
CA THR A 302 6.19 -7.67 8.56
C THR A 302 6.93 -7.54 7.23
N GLY A 303 7.84 -6.57 7.11
CA GLY A 303 8.54 -6.31 5.85
C GLY A 303 7.62 -5.80 4.75
N TRP A 304 8.01 -5.98 3.49
CA TRP A 304 7.25 -5.56 2.31
C TRP A 304 6.01 -6.44 2.07
N TYR A 305 4.85 -5.81 1.87
CA TYR A 305 3.62 -6.51 1.47
C TYR A 305 2.70 -5.65 0.61
N THR A 306 1.82 -6.31 -0.16
CA THR A 306 0.90 -5.66 -1.10
C THR A 306 -0.56 -5.92 -0.70
N VAL A 307 -1.40 -4.88 -0.71
CA VAL A 307 -2.84 -4.98 -0.50
C VAL A 307 -3.54 -4.13 -1.56
N SER A 308 -4.41 -4.74 -2.37
CA SER A 308 -5.16 -4.04 -3.43
C SER A 308 -4.26 -3.20 -4.33
N SER A 309 -3.18 -3.80 -4.84
CA SER A 309 -2.15 -3.17 -5.69
C SER A 309 -1.34 -2.04 -5.05
N LYS A 310 -1.53 -1.77 -3.76
CA LYS A 310 -0.75 -0.79 -2.99
C LYS A 310 0.31 -1.51 -2.16
N LYS A 311 1.54 -1.00 -2.19
CA LYS A 311 2.68 -1.53 -1.42
C LYS A 311 2.82 -0.80 -0.08
N TYR A 312 3.13 -1.58 0.94
CA TYR A 312 3.27 -1.18 2.34
C TYR A 312 4.53 -1.83 2.92
N TYR A 313 4.96 -1.32 4.08
CA TYR A 313 5.99 -1.96 4.88
C TYR A 313 5.56 -2.04 6.35
N GLY A 314 5.73 -3.20 6.96
CA GLY A 314 5.52 -3.43 8.39
C GLY A 314 6.85 -3.52 9.10
N ASP A 315 7.02 -2.86 10.25
CA ASP A 315 8.21 -3.01 11.08
C ASP A 315 8.38 -4.44 11.62
N SER A 316 9.41 -4.70 12.42
CA SER A 316 9.67 -6.03 13.00
C SER A 316 8.55 -6.56 13.90
N ASN A 317 7.68 -5.67 14.40
CA ASN A 317 6.49 -6.01 15.19
C ASN A 317 5.20 -6.01 14.33
N GLY A 318 5.33 -5.73 13.03
CA GLY A 318 4.25 -5.68 12.05
C GLY A 318 3.45 -4.38 12.03
N ALA A 319 3.89 -3.35 12.74
CA ALA A 319 3.26 -2.04 12.65
C ALA A 319 3.61 -1.40 11.31
N ARG A 320 2.59 -0.97 10.57
CA ARG A 320 2.71 -0.29 9.29
C ARG A 320 3.47 1.03 9.48
N VAL A 321 4.56 1.20 8.73
CA VAL A 321 5.35 2.44 8.74
C VAL A 321 4.69 3.55 7.90
N THR A 322 5.05 4.80 8.22
CA THR A 322 4.61 6.01 7.52
C THR A 322 5.78 7.01 7.46
N GLY A 323 5.70 8.02 6.60
CA GLY A 323 6.74 9.04 6.50
C GLY A 323 7.98 8.56 5.76
N LEU A 324 9.08 9.29 5.92
CA LEU A 324 10.38 8.94 5.36
C LEU A 324 10.99 7.78 6.17
N GLN A 325 11.45 6.73 5.48
CA GLN A 325 11.96 5.51 6.10
C GLN A 325 13.20 5.03 5.36
N THR A 326 14.21 4.58 6.12
CA THR A 326 15.37 3.89 5.57
C THR A 326 15.21 2.39 5.79
N ILE A 327 15.12 1.63 4.70
CA ILE A 327 14.92 0.18 4.70
C ILE A 327 16.02 -0.41 3.82
N ASP A 328 16.84 -1.31 4.37
CA ASP A 328 17.98 -1.93 3.67
C ASP A 328 18.91 -0.90 2.99
N ASN A 329 19.30 0.14 3.75
CA ASN A 329 20.12 1.28 3.30
C ASN A 329 19.53 2.09 2.12
N LYS A 330 18.22 1.99 1.90
CA LYS A 330 17.50 2.72 0.85
C LYS A 330 16.40 3.58 1.46
N THR A 331 16.27 4.80 0.95
CA THR A 331 15.26 5.76 1.43
C THR A 331 13.95 5.60 0.66
N TYR A 332 12.85 5.50 1.40
CA TYR A 332 11.48 5.39 0.90
C TYR A 332 10.58 6.40 1.58
N TYR A 333 9.51 6.82 0.91
CA TYR A 333 8.48 7.64 1.52
C TYR A 333 7.13 6.94 1.47
N PHE A 334 6.46 6.88 2.62
CA PHE A 334 5.12 6.34 2.79
C PHE A 334 4.17 7.47 3.19
N ASN A 335 3.01 7.56 2.55
CA ASN A 335 2.00 8.54 2.94
C ASN A 335 1.37 8.22 4.32
N ALA A 336 0.45 9.06 4.81
CA ALA A 336 -0.23 8.83 6.09
C ALA A 336 -1.02 7.50 6.16
N ALA A 337 -1.49 7.00 5.00
CA ALA A 337 -2.11 5.69 4.89
C ALA A 337 -1.09 4.53 4.80
N GLY A 338 0.21 4.82 4.89
CA GLY A 338 1.33 3.87 4.81
C GLY A 338 1.58 3.30 3.42
N VAL A 339 1.04 3.94 2.37
CA VAL A 339 1.26 3.53 0.99
C VAL A 339 2.56 4.16 0.51
N ILE A 340 3.48 3.36 -0.02
CA ILE A 340 4.72 3.84 -0.62
C ILE A 340 4.41 4.86 -1.74
N GLN A 341 5.21 5.91 -1.85
CA GLN A 341 5.04 6.99 -2.81
C GLN A 341 6.16 6.99 -3.84
N THR A 342 5.87 7.54 -5.02
CA THR A 342 6.80 7.75 -6.12
C THR A 342 6.72 9.21 -6.59
N GLY A 343 7.61 9.60 -7.50
CA GLY A 343 7.72 10.94 -8.08
C GLY A 343 8.37 11.97 -7.16
N TRP A 344 8.23 13.23 -7.55
CA TRP A 344 8.73 14.41 -6.82
C TRP A 344 8.02 14.60 -5.48
N LYS A 345 8.80 14.84 -4.41
CA LYS A 345 8.28 15.19 -3.08
C LYS A 345 9.17 16.22 -2.40
N THR A 346 8.55 17.21 -1.77
CA THR A 346 9.21 18.14 -0.85
C THR A 346 8.80 17.77 0.58
N LEU A 347 9.77 17.39 1.41
CA LEU A 347 9.56 16.92 2.77
C LEU A 347 10.49 17.72 3.69
N ASN A 348 9.92 18.48 4.64
CA ASN A 348 10.67 19.35 5.56
C ASN A 348 11.68 20.26 4.85
N GLY A 349 11.26 20.93 3.77
CA GLY A 349 12.12 21.82 2.97
C GLY A 349 13.13 21.12 2.05
N LYS A 350 13.28 19.79 2.15
CA LYS A 350 14.19 19.02 1.30
C LYS A 350 13.42 18.36 0.15
N ARG A 351 14.00 18.37 -1.06
CA ARG A 351 13.39 17.75 -2.23
C ARG A 351 13.97 16.37 -2.49
N TYR A 352 13.10 15.45 -2.91
CA TYR A 352 13.41 14.07 -3.25
C TYR A 352 12.70 13.70 -4.56
N TYR A 353 13.26 12.74 -5.29
CA TYR A 353 12.57 12.06 -6.36
C TYR A 353 12.54 10.55 -6.08
N PHE A 354 11.36 9.99 -5.87
CA PHE A 354 11.16 8.57 -5.58
C PHE A 354 10.84 7.81 -6.87
N SER A 355 11.66 6.82 -7.23
CA SER A 355 11.57 6.14 -8.53
C SER A 355 10.24 5.39 -8.73
N PRO A 356 9.54 5.56 -9.86
CA PRO A 356 8.41 4.70 -10.25
C PRO A 356 8.82 3.30 -10.74
N ALA A 357 10.06 2.85 -10.47
CA ALA A 357 10.76 1.67 -11.01
C ALA A 357 11.32 1.90 -12.43
N TYR A 358 12.55 2.41 -12.49
CA TYR A 358 13.38 2.40 -13.70
C TYR A 358 14.46 1.32 -13.59
N SER A 359 15.02 0.91 -14.73
CA SER A 359 16.18 0.01 -14.80
C SER A 359 17.25 0.43 -13.76
N GLY A 360 17.64 -0.53 -12.90
CA GLY A 360 18.62 -0.31 -11.83
C GLY A 360 18.10 0.27 -10.51
N THR A 361 16.79 0.53 -10.33
CA THR A 361 16.23 1.03 -9.05
C THR A 361 14.96 0.33 -8.60
N SER A 362 14.81 0.13 -7.28
CA SER A 362 13.60 -0.45 -6.69
C SER A 362 12.44 0.56 -6.71
N PHE A 363 11.22 0.09 -6.95
CA PHE A 363 10.00 0.90 -6.89
C PHE A 363 9.89 1.68 -5.57
N GLY A 364 9.69 3.00 -5.67
CA GLY A 364 9.55 3.95 -4.55
C GLY A 364 10.85 4.33 -3.86
N MET A 365 12.01 3.87 -4.33
CA MET A 365 13.31 4.25 -3.77
C MET A 365 13.68 5.68 -4.18
N ALA A 366 14.17 6.49 -3.24
CA ALA A 366 14.74 7.80 -3.55
C ALA A 366 15.95 7.66 -4.48
N ARG A 367 16.05 8.54 -5.49
CA ARG A 367 17.24 8.62 -6.35
C ARG A 367 18.40 9.26 -5.59
N THR A 368 19.60 8.78 -5.87
CA THR A 368 20.87 9.28 -5.35
C THR A 368 21.83 9.46 -6.53
N GLY A 369 22.82 10.33 -6.38
CA GLY A 369 23.76 10.68 -7.45
C GLY A 369 23.06 11.37 -8.64
N TRP A 370 23.67 11.26 -9.82
CA TRP A 370 23.13 11.79 -11.07
C TRP A 370 21.94 10.96 -11.56
N PHE A 371 20.84 11.62 -11.94
CA PHE A 371 19.70 10.96 -12.58
C PHE A 371 18.96 11.88 -13.55
N ASN A 372 18.35 11.27 -14.55
CA ASN A 372 17.53 11.95 -15.54
C ASN A 372 16.06 11.88 -15.13
N GLN A 373 15.35 12.99 -15.26
CA GLN A 373 13.91 13.05 -15.11
C GLN A 373 13.37 14.18 -16.00
N ASP A 374 12.36 13.88 -16.83
CA ASP A 374 11.70 14.86 -17.71
C ASP A 374 12.68 15.68 -18.58
N ASN A 375 13.63 14.99 -19.24
CA ASN A 375 14.72 15.56 -20.05
C ASN A 375 15.72 16.48 -19.33
N ASN A 376 15.60 16.59 -18.00
CA ASN A 376 16.52 17.31 -17.14
C ASN A 376 17.41 16.34 -16.37
N ILE A 377 18.60 16.82 -16.01
CA ILE A 377 19.57 16.08 -15.21
C ILE A 377 19.55 16.68 -13.80
N TYR A 378 19.47 15.85 -12.78
CA TYR A 378 19.50 16.24 -11.38
C TYR A 378 20.61 15.50 -10.66
N TYR A 379 21.04 16.05 -9.52
CA TYR A 379 21.94 15.37 -8.60
C TYR A 379 21.33 15.32 -7.21
N ALA A 380 21.36 14.14 -6.60
CA ALA A 380 20.93 13.93 -5.22
C ALA A 380 22.08 13.39 -4.37
N ASN A 381 22.12 13.82 -3.10
CA ASN A 381 23.03 13.29 -2.09
C ASN A 381 22.75 11.81 -1.81
N ALA A 382 23.63 11.16 -1.04
CA ALA A 382 23.46 9.77 -0.62
C ALA A 382 22.19 9.53 0.22
N ASP A 383 21.69 10.56 0.93
CA ASP A 383 20.43 10.51 1.67
C ASP A 383 19.18 10.69 0.78
N GLY A 384 19.37 10.93 -0.52
CA GLY A 384 18.33 11.13 -1.53
C GLY A 384 17.88 12.58 -1.70
N THR A 385 18.48 13.53 -0.97
CA THR A 385 18.11 14.95 -1.06
C THR A 385 18.71 15.60 -2.30
N LEU A 386 17.92 16.34 -3.07
CA LEU A 386 18.42 17.04 -4.24
C LEU A 386 19.32 18.21 -3.87
N LEU A 387 20.43 18.35 -4.60
CA LEU A 387 21.27 19.54 -4.55
C LEU A 387 20.79 20.63 -5.50
N THR A 388 21.12 21.86 -5.15
CA THR A 388 20.95 23.06 -5.98
C THR A 388 22.21 23.91 -5.89
N GLY A 389 22.45 24.77 -6.88
CA GLY A 389 23.64 25.61 -6.97
C GLY A 389 24.84 24.89 -7.60
N TRP A 390 26.04 25.32 -7.26
CA TRP A 390 27.28 24.79 -7.82
C TRP A 390 27.65 23.43 -7.24
N VAL A 391 28.00 22.49 -8.11
CA VAL A 391 28.47 21.14 -7.76
C VAL A 391 29.78 20.86 -8.47
N LEU A 392 30.79 20.37 -7.74
CA LEU A 392 32.02 19.83 -8.30
C LEU A 392 31.94 18.29 -8.26
N TYR A 393 32.01 17.66 -9.42
CA TYR A 393 31.96 16.20 -9.57
C TYR A 393 32.95 15.75 -10.65
N ASN A 394 33.82 14.78 -10.34
CA ASN A 394 34.88 14.30 -11.23
C ASN A 394 35.66 15.44 -11.92
N ASN A 395 36.16 16.41 -11.15
CA ASN A 395 36.87 17.60 -11.64
C ASN A 395 36.11 18.51 -12.62
N ASN A 396 34.80 18.33 -12.77
CA ASN A 396 33.95 19.18 -13.59
C ASN A 396 32.98 19.97 -12.70
N ARG A 397 32.75 21.24 -13.02
CA ARG A 397 31.76 22.08 -12.35
C ARG A 397 30.44 22.02 -13.12
N TYR A 398 29.37 21.88 -12.36
CA TYR A 398 28.00 21.88 -12.82
C TYR A 398 27.24 22.94 -12.03
N TYR A 399 26.20 23.51 -12.64
CA TYR A 399 25.27 24.39 -11.95
C TYR A 399 23.86 23.79 -12.00
N LEU A 400 23.35 23.40 -10.82
CA LEU A 400 22.01 22.88 -10.61
C LEU A 400 21.07 24.04 -10.31
N ASP A 401 20.43 24.59 -11.33
CA ASP A 401 19.70 25.85 -11.26
C ASP A 401 18.62 25.83 -10.16
N PRO A 402 18.79 26.58 -9.04
CA PRO A 402 17.78 26.63 -7.97
C PRO A 402 16.43 27.17 -8.46
N GLY A 403 16.42 28.09 -9.44
CA GLY A 403 15.21 28.67 -10.03
C GLY A 403 14.44 27.67 -10.91
N ASN A 404 15.15 26.70 -11.49
CA ASN A 404 14.57 25.55 -12.19
C ASN A 404 14.62 24.28 -11.34
N GLY A 405 14.51 24.44 -10.02
CA GLY A 405 14.32 23.33 -9.11
C GLY A 405 15.47 22.31 -9.07
N GLY A 406 16.70 22.73 -9.32
CA GLY A 406 17.91 21.91 -9.26
C GLY A 406 18.25 21.18 -10.56
N ALA A 407 17.60 21.51 -11.68
CA ALA A 407 17.98 20.97 -12.98
C ALA A 407 19.36 21.50 -13.41
N ALA A 408 20.24 20.62 -13.88
CA ALA A 408 21.55 21.00 -14.36
C ALA A 408 21.44 21.86 -15.63
N VAL A 409 22.14 23.00 -15.62
CA VAL A 409 22.34 23.81 -16.83
C VAL A 409 23.27 23.05 -17.78
N ARG A 410 22.86 22.91 -19.04
CA ARG A 410 23.61 22.22 -20.10
C ARG A 410 23.31 22.80 -21.48
N SER A 411 24.25 22.64 -22.40
CA SER A 411 24.18 23.10 -23.80
C SER A 411 23.88 24.59 -23.97
N LYS A 412 24.35 25.45 -23.05
CA LYS A 412 24.06 26.89 -23.10
C LYS A 412 25.03 27.72 -22.29
N THR A 413 25.00 29.02 -22.55
CA THR A 413 25.63 30.07 -21.77
C THR A 413 24.59 30.74 -20.88
N VAL A 414 24.89 30.96 -19.60
CA VAL A 414 24.00 31.59 -18.62
C VAL A 414 24.75 32.58 -17.73
N ASN A 415 24.08 33.65 -17.30
CA ASN A 415 24.60 34.55 -16.27
C ASN A 415 24.15 34.07 -14.88
N ILE A 416 25.10 33.86 -13.97
CA ILE A 416 24.84 33.41 -12.60
C ILE A 416 25.57 34.38 -11.67
N GLY A 417 24.82 35.24 -10.98
CA GLY A 417 25.38 36.22 -10.04
C GLY A 417 26.27 37.27 -10.71
N GLY A 418 25.93 37.71 -11.93
CA GLY A 418 26.69 38.72 -12.69
C GLY A 418 27.80 38.14 -13.57
N ILE A 419 28.16 36.87 -13.41
CA ILE A 419 29.23 36.20 -14.16
C ILE A 419 28.62 35.27 -15.21
N THR A 420 29.17 35.28 -16.42
CA THR A 420 28.72 34.44 -17.54
C THR A 420 29.48 33.11 -17.57
N TYR A 421 28.73 32.00 -17.64
CA TYR A 421 29.27 30.64 -17.68
C TYR A 421 28.67 29.87 -18.86
N THR A 422 29.48 29.11 -19.58
CA THR A 422 29.08 28.20 -20.67
C THR A 422 29.20 26.77 -20.20
N PHE A 423 28.20 25.96 -20.55
CA PHE A 423 28.10 24.56 -20.19
C PHE A 423 27.91 23.71 -21.44
N ASP A 424 28.64 22.60 -21.54
CA ASP A 424 28.52 21.63 -22.64
C ASP A 424 27.24 20.79 -22.56
N SER A 425 27.09 19.83 -23.47
CA SER A 425 25.92 18.95 -23.55
C SER A 425 25.68 18.06 -22.33
N GLN A 426 26.73 17.82 -21.54
CA GLN A 426 26.69 17.06 -20.29
C GLN A 426 26.53 17.98 -19.06
N GLY A 427 26.48 19.31 -19.25
CA GLY A 427 26.35 20.30 -18.19
C GLY A 427 27.66 20.65 -17.49
N ARG A 428 28.81 20.29 -18.07
CA ARG A 428 30.12 20.65 -17.53
C ARG A 428 30.45 22.07 -17.97
N GLN A 429 30.89 22.91 -17.04
CA GLN A 429 31.37 24.26 -17.33
C GLN A 429 32.59 24.20 -18.27
N THR A 430 32.60 24.97 -19.36
CA THR A 430 33.64 24.90 -20.41
C THR A 430 34.52 26.14 -20.56
N ASN A 431 34.17 27.28 -19.94
CA ASN A 431 34.95 28.52 -20.05
C ASN A 431 35.26 29.13 -18.67
N TRP A 432 36.44 29.79 -18.62
CA TRP A 432 37.06 30.56 -17.52
C TRP A 432 38.13 29.84 -16.67
N ILE A 433 39.36 30.38 -16.70
CA ILE A 433 40.42 30.16 -15.70
C ILE A 433 40.30 31.33 -14.69
N PRO A 434 40.20 31.08 -13.38
CA PRO A 434 40.12 32.15 -12.39
C PRO A 434 41.39 33.02 -12.36
N ASP A 435 41.24 34.34 -12.23
CA ASP A 435 42.34 35.25 -11.87
C ASP A 435 42.72 35.09 -10.39
N GLY A 436 44.00 35.31 -10.07
CA GLY A 436 44.52 35.27 -8.69
C GLY A 436 45.72 34.36 -8.49
N SER A 437 46.32 34.46 -7.30
CA SER A 437 47.46 33.61 -6.90
C SER A 437 47.02 32.17 -6.67
N TYR A 438 47.91 31.22 -6.94
CA TYR A 438 47.69 29.83 -6.56
C TYR A 438 47.76 29.68 -5.04
N SER A 439 46.92 28.80 -4.49
CA SER A 439 47.09 28.26 -3.14
C SER A 439 46.65 26.80 -3.10
N ILE A 440 47.18 26.03 -2.15
CA ILE A 440 46.83 24.63 -1.95
C ILE A 440 46.33 24.45 -0.52
N LYS A 441 45.25 23.69 -0.36
CA LYS A 441 44.82 23.17 0.94
C LYS A 441 44.94 21.65 0.96
N VAL A 442 45.45 21.10 2.05
CA VAL A 442 45.52 19.66 2.30
C VAL A 442 44.70 19.35 3.55
N ASP A 443 43.64 18.57 3.38
CA ASP A 443 42.81 18.09 4.47
C ASP A 443 43.22 16.66 4.85
N ARG A 444 43.83 16.50 6.02
CA ARG A 444 44.36 15.20 6.48
C ARG A 444 43.26 14.22 6.90
N GLN A 445 42.14 14.74 7.43
CA GLN A 445 41.04 13.89 7.88
C GLN A 445 40.25 13.35 6.71
N ARG A 446 40.03 14.19 5.69
CA ARG A 446 39.37 13.74 4.46
C ARG A 446 40.34 13.20 3.41
N ASN A 447 41.66 13.29 3.61
CA ASN A 447 42.69 12.83 2.67
C ASN A 447 42.45 13.36 1.26
N MET A 448 42.37 14.68 1.15
CA MET A 448 42.16 15.38 -0.11
C MET A 448 43.02 16.63 -0.19
N VAL A 449 43.39 16.99 -1.42
CA VAL A 449 44.10 18.22 -1.75
C VAL A 449 43.20 19.06 -2.64
N ALA A 450 43.01 20.34 -2.32
CA ALA A 450 42.33 21.29 -3.18
C ALA A 450 43.31 22.39 -3.60
N VAL A 451 43.52 22.54 -4.90
CA VAL A 451 44.30 23.62 -5.51
C VAL A 451 43.32 24.72 -5.88
N TYR A 452 43.63 25.94 -5.48
CA TYR A 452 42.87 27.15 -5.72
C TYR A 452 43.63 28.12 -6.62
N LYS A 453 42.89 28.97 -7.32
CA LYS A 453 43.37 30.18 -7.96
C LYS A 453 42.48 31.34 -7.52
N GLY A 454 43.06 32.29 -6.77
CA GLY A 454 42.28 33.22 -5.95
C GLY A 454 41.50 32.46 -4.87
N SER A 455 40.19 32.74 -4.75
CA SER A 455 39.29 32.01 -3.85
C SER A 455 38.66 30.74 -4.48
N TYR A 456 38.98 30.43 -5.73
CA TYR A 456 38.30 29.41 -6.52
C TYR A 456 39.07 28.09 -6.55
N PRO A 457 38.49 26.95 -6.11
CA PRO A 457 39.12 25.65 -6.27
C PRO A 457 39.11 25.25 -7.75
N ILE A 458 40.29 25.02 -8.33
CA ILE A 458 40.48 24.68 -9.75
C ILE A 458 40.82 23.20 -9.97
N LYS A 459 41.29 22.50 -8.94
CA LYS A 459 41.58 21.07 -9.00
C LYS A 459 41.47 20.46 -7.61
N VAL A 460 40.88 19.26 -7.51
CA VAL A 460 40.80 18.54 -6.25
C VAL A 460 41.29 17.12 -6.48
N PHE A 461 42.20 16.68 -5.62
CA PHE A 461 42.80 15.36 -5.68
C PHE A 461 42.41 14.56 -4.45
N LEU A 462 42.20 13.27 -4.65
CA LEU A 462 42.35 12.31 -3.57
C LEU A 462 43.84 12.14 -3.29
N CYS A 463 44.23 12.10 -2.01
CA CYS A 463 45.62 11.86 -1.63
C CYS A 463 45.72 10.81 -0.53
N SER A 464 46.93 10.39 -0.21
CA SER A 464 47.22 9.73 1.08
C SER A 464 48.16 10.60 1.89
N THR A 465 47.69 11.07 3.04
CA THR A 465 48.52 11.77 4.02
C THR A 465 49.21 10.79 4.97
N GLY A 466 50.02 11.31 5.88
CA GLY A 466 50.81 10.54 6.84
C GLY A 466 49.95 9.79 7.83
N LEU A 467 50.30 8.53 8.08
CA LEU A 467 49.72 7.72 9.16
C LEU A 467 49.83 8.46 10.49
N ASN A 468 48.80 8.33 11.33
CA ASN A 468 48.76 8.93 12.67
C ASN A 468 49.05 10.45 12.64
N ASN A 469 48.55 11.13 11.61
CA ASN A 469 48.76 12.58 11.39
C ASN A 469 50.23 13.00 11.21
N ALA A 470 51.10 12.12 10.71
CA ALA A 470 52.51 12.43 10.45
C ALA A 470 52.72 13.53 9.37
N THR A 471 51.74 13.84 8.53
CA THR A 471 51.81 15.06 7.70
C THR A 471 51.61 16.28 8.60
N PRO A 472 52.58 17.21 8.67
CA PRO A 472 52.51 18.33 9.61
C PRO A 472 51.40 19.32 9.24
N THR A 473 50.71 19.87 10.24
CA THR A 473 49.80 21.01 10.04
C THR A 473 50.57 22.31 9.98
N GLY A 474 50.04 23.29 9.25
CA GLY A 474 50.60 24.63 9.21
C GLY A 474 50.42 25.28 7.85
N THR A 475 51.05 26.43 7.69
CA THR A 475 51.13 27.14 6.41
C THR A 475 52.57 27.07 5.91
N PHE A 476 52.74 26.47 4.74
CA PHE A 476 54.00 26.22 4.06
C PHE A 476 54.01 26.91 2.69
N ARG A 477 55.10 26.74 1.96
CA ARG A 477 55.28 27.18 0.58
C ARG A 477 55.78 26.02 -0.27
N LEU A 478 55.36 25.94 -1.53
CA LEU A 478 56.03 25.06 -2.49
C LEU A 478 57.47 25.56 -2.70
N LEU A 479 58.46 24.79 -2.28
CA LEU A 479 59.86 25.22 -2.27
C LEU A 479 60.49 25.03 -3.64
N ASP A 480 60.52 23.80 -4.11
CA ASP A 480 61.06 23.41 -5.41
C ASP A 480 60.20 22.32 -6.06
N LYS A 481 60.66 21.83 -7.20
CA LYS A 481 60.02 20.77 -7.97
C LYS A 481 61.07 19.87 -8.60
N LEU A 482 60.89 18.56 -8.47
CA LEU A 482 61.77 17.55 -9.05
C LEU A 482 60.95 16.58 -9.88
N SER A 483 61.38 16.30 -11.12
CA SER A 483 60.70 15.33 -11.99
C SER A 483 60.72 13.92 -11.39
N ILE A 484 61.79 13.58 -10.69
CA ILE A 484 61.97 12.35 -9.91
C ILE A 484 62.82 12.64 -8.67
N HIS A 485 62.53 11.96 -7.56
CA HIS A 485 63.29 12.06 -6.31
C HIS A 485 63.31 10.71 -5.59
N GLU A 486 64.45 10.30 -5.07
CA GLU A 486 64.55 9.18 -4.14
C GLU A 486 63.93 9.57 -2.79
N LEU A 487 63.11 8.70 -2.22
CA LEU A 487 62.37 8.93 -0.98
C LEU A 487 63.05 8.16 0.17
N ASN A 488 62.27 7.64 1.12
CA ASN A 488 62.81 6.79 2.18
C ASN A 488 63.08 5.37 1.67
N GLY A 489 64.34 4.94 1.72
CA GLY A 489 64.83 3.68 1.16
C GLY A 489 64.89 3.72 -0.38
N PRO A 490 65.08 2.56 -1.06
CA PRO A 490 65.12 2.51 -2.52
C PRO A 490 63.68 2.61 -3.07
N THR A 491 63.05 3.77 -2.88
CA THR A 491 61.77 4.10 -3.49
C THR A 491 61.82 5.48 -4.13
N TRP A 492 61.09 5.67 -5.23
CA TRP A 492 61.14 6.89 -6.02
C TRP A 492 59.76 7.50 -6.14
N GLY A 493 59.69 8.81 -5.91
CA GLY A 493 58.55 9.64 -6.22
C GLY A 493 58.77 10.38 -7.54
N TYR A 494 57.74 10.47 -8.35
CA TYR A 494 57.73 11.28 -9.56
C TYR A 494 56.93 12.57 -9.32
N TYR A 495 57.29 13.61 -10.06
CA TYR A 495 56.62 14.91 -10.06
C TYR A 495 56.50 15.50 -8.65
N CYS A 496 57.64 15.50 -7.95
CA CYS A 496 57.76 15.92 -6.57
C CYS A 496 57.65 17.44 -6.44
N SER A 497 56.99 17.92 -5.39
CA SER A 497 56.94 19.34 -5.00
C SER A 497 57.08 19.45 -3.49
N HIS A 498 58.23 19.95 -3.01
CA HIS A 498 58.53 20.06 -1.58
C HIS A 498 57.68 21.14 -0.89
N ILE A 499 57.22 20.86 0.34
CA ILE A 499 56.67 21.87 1.26
C ILE A 499 57.54 22.09 2.50
N THR A 500 58.43 21.12 2.78
CA THR A 500 59.52 21.18 3.77
C THR A 500 60.70 20.37 3.19
N SER A 501 61.81 20.25 3.92
CA SER A 501 62.90 19.33 3.55
C SER A 501 62.46 17.88 3.40
N ASP A 502 61.50 17.43 4.22
CA ASP A 502 61.17 16.00 4.38
C ASP A 502 59.78 15.62 3.86
N ILE A 503 58.93 16.63 3.58
CA ILE A 503 57.53 16.45 3.20
C ILE A 503 57.29 17.03 1.81
N LEU A 504 56.80 16.17 0.91
CA LEU A 504 56.54 16.49 -0.48
C LEU A 504 55.11 16.11 -0.89
N PHE A 505 54.59 16.79 -1.89
CA PHE A 505 53.64 16.18 -2.82
C PHE A 505 54.42 15.32 -3.81
N HIS A 506 54.04 14.08 -4.04
CA HIS A 506 54.67 13.24 -5.06
C HIS A 506 53.71 12.13 -5.54
N SER A 507 54.05 11.47 -6.65
CA SER A 507 53.34 10.28 -7.13
C SER A 507 53.37 9.13 -6.11
N LEU A 508 52.74 7.99 -6.37
CA LEU A 508 52.88 6.84 -5.49
C LEU A 508 54.35 6.33 -5.49
N PRO A 509 54.93 5.97 -4.34
CA PRO A 509 56.34 5.61 -4.24
C PRO A 509 56.63 4.26 -4.91
N SER A 510 57.30 4.32 -6.06
CA SER A 510 57.73 3.19 -6.88
C SER A 510 58.97 2.51 -6.31
N SER A 511 59.14 1.22 -6.55
CA SER A 511 60.30 0.43 -6.09
C SER A 511 61.55 0.56 -6.96
N ALA A 512 61.46 1.31 -8.06
CA ALA A 512 62.56 1.65 -8.96
C ALA A 512 62.26 3.02 -9.59
N PRO A 513 63.28 3.74 -10.12
CA PRO A 513 63.09 4.95 -10.91
C PRO A 513 62.58 4.59 -12.32
N SER A 514 61.44 3.92 -12.39
CA SER A 514 60.75 3.51 -13.61
C SER A 514 59.25 3.78 -13.52
N HIS A 515 58.67 4.28 -14.61
CA HIS A 515 57.21 4.40 -14.78
C HIS A 515 56.51 3.02 -14.77
N TYR A 516 57.27 1.93 -14.97
CA TYR A 516 56.81 0.54 -14.91
C TYR A 516 56.96 -0.13 -13.53
N ALA A 517 57.39 0.61 -12.51
CA ALA A 517 57.49 0.13 -11.13
C ALA A 517 56.30 0.60 -10.26
N PHE A 518 55.10 0.64 -10.85
CA PHE A 518 53.89 1.16 -10.22
C PHE A 518 53.40 0.28 -9.05
N PRO A 519 53.18 0.86 -7.87
CA PRO A 519 52.70 0.11 -6.72
C PRO A 519 51.15 0.10 -6.64
N ALA A 520 50.49 -0.80 -7.36
CA ALA A 520 49.02 -0.91 -7.44
C ALA A 520 48.33 -0.91 -6.05
N HIS A 521 48.80 -1.71 -5.09
CA HIS A 521 48.29 -1.70 -3.71
C HIS A 521 48.29 -0.30 -3.06
N LYS A 522 49.30 0.56 -3.32
CA LYS A 522 49.35 1.92 -2.75
C LYS A 522 48.35 2.85 -3.43
N TYR A 523 48.05 2.63 -4.71
CA TYR A 523 46.99 3.37 -5.41
C TYR A 523 45.64 3.11 -4.75
N ASN A 524 45.38 1.86 -4.38
CA ASN A 524 44.16 1.44 -3.71
C ASN A 524 44.03 2.00 -2.27
N LEU A 525 45.07 2.65 -1.73
CA LEU A 525 45.06 3.35 -0.45
C LEU A 525 44.82 4.87 -0.57
N LEU A 526 44.73 5.42 -1.78
CA LEU A 526 44.39 6.83 -1.98
C LEU A 526 43.04 7.15 -1.31
N GLY A 527 43.00 8.23 -0.54
CA GLY A 527 41.85 8.63 0.26
C GLY A 527 41.90 8.17 1.71
N GLN A 528 42.99 7.52 2.11
CA GLN A 528 43.31 7.08 3.47
C GLN A 528 44.69 7.61 3.89
N GLN A 529 44.95 7.70 5.19
CA GLN A 529 46.30 7.93 5.68
C GLN A 529 47.15 6.68 5.43
N ALA A 530 48.25 6.81 4.71
CA ALA A 530 49.08 5.67 4.29
C ALA A 530 50.56 6.01 4.08
N SER A 531 50.97 7.26 4.24
CA SER A 531 52.36 7.68 4.07
C SER A 531 53.11 7.80 5.41
N GLN A 532 54.42 8.02 5.33
CA GLN A 532 55.24 8.37 6.50
C GLN A 532 55.24 9.89 6.79
N GLY A 533 54.51 10.69 6.01
CA GLY A 533 54.44 12.14 6.17
C GLY A 533 54.14 12.88 4.86
N CYS A 534 54.65 12.40 3.73
CA CYS A 534 54.40 12.98 2.41
C CYS A 534 52.91 12.92 1.98
N ILE A 535 52.52 13.79 1.06
CA ILE A 535 51.20 13.79 0.43
C ILE A 535 51.28 13.02 -0.88
N ARG A 536 50.86 11.75 -0.87
CA ARG A 536 50.91 10.88 -2.05
C ARG A 536 49.72 11.12 -2.95
N LEU A 537 49.98 11.24 -4.25
CA LEU A 537 48.99 11.42 -5.30
C LEU A 537 49.17 10.31 -6.34
N ARG A 538 48.15 10.04 -7.16
CA ARG A 538 48.36 9.27 -8.40
C ARG A 538 49.25 10.06 -9.37
N MET A 539 49.93 9.36 -10.27
CA MET A 539 50.95 9.93 -11.17
C MET A 539 50.45 11.16 -11.93
N GLY A 540 49.25 11.09 -12.51
CA GLY A 540 48.69 12.18 -13.30
C GLY A 540 48.30 13.42 -12.49
N ASP A 541 47.89 13.23 -11.23
CA ASP A 541 47.57 14.35 -10.33
C ASP A 541 48.85 15.03 -9.83
N ALA A 542 49.88 14.23 -9.49
CA ALA A 542 51.20 14.73 -9.15
C ALA A 542 51.80 15.53 -10.31
N TYR A 543 51.75 14.99 -11.53
CA TYR A 543 52.19 15.67 -12.74
C TYR A 543 51.46 16.99 -12.98
N TRP A 544 50.13 17.00 -12.83
CA TRP A 544 49.35 18.22 -13.01
C TRP A 544 49.78 19.29 -12.00
N LEU A 545 49.94 18.93 -10.72
CA LEU A 545 50.39 19.87 -9.68
C LEU A 545 51.81 20.37 -9.97
N TYR A 546 52.72 19.46 -10.30
CA TYR A 546 54.10 19.76 -10.68
C TYR A 546 54.14 20.79 -11.82
N LYS A 547 53.40 20.55 -12.89
CA LYS A 547 53.41 21.37 -14.12
C LYS A 547 52.69 22.71 -13.97
N ASN A 548 51.55 22.74 -13.27
CA ASN A 548 50.62 23.88 -13.34
C ASN A 548 50.68 24.83 -12.14
N VAL A 549 51.22 24.39 -11.00
CA VAL A 549 51.23 25.19 -9.78
C VAL A 549 52.63 25.72 -9.53
N PRO A 550 52.89 27.04 -9.57
CA PRO A 550 54.24 27.59 -9.44
C PRO A 550 54.85 27.37 -8.04
N THR A 551 56.18 27.36 -7.94
CA THR A 551 56.88 27.47 -6.65
C THR A 551 56.51 28.78 -5.95
N GLY A 552 56.67 28.85 -4.63
CA GLY A 552 56.19 29.95 -3.80
C GLY A 552 54.68 29.94 -3.53
N THR A 553 53.91 29.03 -4.16
CA THR A 553 52.48 28.83 -3.85
C THR A 553 52.29 28.50 -2.37
N THR A 554 51.37 29.19 -1.70
CA THR A 554 51.01 28.90 -0.31
C THR A 554 50.35 27.52 -0.21
N VAL A 555 50.80 26.70 0.74
CA VAL A 555 50.20 25.40 1.05
C VAL A 555 49.73 25.39 2.50
N THR A 556 48.44 25.29 2.75
CA THR A 556 47.90 25.13 4.11
C THR A 556 47.53 23.67 4.34
N VAL A 557 48.07 23.07 5.39
CA VAL A 557 47.76 21.70 5.81
C VAL A 557 47.02 21.74 7.13
N GLY A 558 45.90 21.03 7.23
CA GLY A 558 45.11 20.96 8.44
C GLY A 558 44.02 19.90 8.40
N ASP A 559 43.16 19.92 9.40
CA ASP A 559 42.05 18.99 9.55
C ASP A 559 40.73 19.68 9.21
N TYR A 560 39.94 19.10 8.29
CA TYR A 560 38.66 19.67 7.85
C TYR A 560 38.75 21.10 7.27
N ILE A 561 39.92 21.50 6.74
CA ILE A 561 40.19 22.88 6.29
C ILE A 561 39.66 23.21 4.88
N ILE A 562 39.36 22.18 4.09
CA ILE A 562 38.67 22.37 2.82
C ILE A 562 37.16 22.53 3.14
N PRO A 563 36.41 23.45 2.50
CA PRO A 563 34.98 23.55 2.77
C PRO A 563 34.21 22.25 2.49
N SER A 564 33.15 21.97 3.24
CA SER A 564 32.28 20.80 3.01
C SER A 564 31.51 20.85 1.69
N SER A 565 31.39 22.03 1.08
CA SER A 565 30.85 22.22 -0.28
C SER A 565 31.76 21.67 -1.39
N ILE A 566 33.03 21.35 -1.09
CA ILE A 566 33.94 20.68 -2.01
C ILE A 566 33.96 19.19 -1.66
N SER A 567 33.32 18.41 -2.53
CA SER A 567 33.17 16.95 -2.37
C SER A 567 34.52 16.23 -2.46
N LYS A 568 34.66 15.16 -1.68
CA LYS A 568 35.80 14.24 -1.76
C LYS A 568 35.74 13.45 -3.09
N PRO A 569 36.79 13.50 -3.93
CA PRO A 569 36.86 12.64 -5.11
C PRO A 569 36.85 11.15 -4.74
N THR A 570 36.38 10.30 -5.64
CA THR A 570 36.44 8.84 -5.50
C THR A 570 37.21 8.26 -6.67
N TYR A 571 38.24 7.45 -6.39
CA TYR A 571 39.02 6.77 -7.42
C TYR A 571 38.62 5.30 -7.50
N GLN A 572 38.62 4.76 -8.72
CA GLN A 572 38.38 3.34 -8.93
C GLN A 572 39.59 2.55 -8.44
N ALA A 573 39.36 1.45 -7.71
CA ALA A 573 40.42 0.53 -7.35
C ALA A 573 40.99 -0.17 -8.60
N VAL A 574 42.29 -0.40 -8.60
CA VAL A 574 43.03 -0.94 -9.73
C VAL A 574 43.51 -2.37 -9.42
N PRO A 575 43.54 -3.29 -10.42
CA PRO A 575 44.12 -4.62 -10.24
C PRO A 575 45.57 -4.58 -9.72
N GLU A 576 45.90 -5.48 -8.80
CA GLU A 576 47.27 -5.61 -8.26
C GLU A 576 48.32 -6.00 -9.32
N SER A 577 47.88 -6.50 -10.48
CA SER A 577 48.75 -6.86 -11.61
C SER A 577 49.23 -5.67 -12.45
N LEU A 578 48.77 -4.45 -12.17
CA LEU A 578 49.16 -3.27 -12.92
C LEU A 578 50.61 -2.87 -12.63
N THR A 579 51.36 -2.64 -13.70
CA THR A 579 52.77 -2.23 -13.63
C THR A 579 52.98 -0.75 -13.96
N VAL A 580 51.96 -0.05 -14.45
CA VAL A 580 52.01 1.40 -14.76
C VAL A 580 50.81 2.09 -14.14
N ASP A 581 51.00 3.30 -13.61
CA ASP A 581 49.88 4.11 -13.10
C ASP A 581 48.92 4.41 -14.27
N PRO A 582 47.61 4.12 -14.14
CA PRO A 582 46.65 4.37 -15.21
C PRO A 582 46.49 5.85 -15.58
N THR A 583 47.02 6.75 -14.74
CA THR A 583 47.04 8.20 -14.94
C THR A 583 48.41 8.74 -15.33
N ASP A 584 49.38 7.88 -15.66
CA ASP A 584 50.67 8.33 -16.12
C ASP A 584 50.53 9.23 -17.38
N PRO A 585 51.10 10.44 -17.38
CA PRO A 585 51.03 11.34 -18.54
C PRO A 585 51.88 10.84 -19.71
N THR A 586 52.85 9.96 -19.48
CA THR A 586 53.77 9.43 -20.49
C THR A 586 53.33 8.09 -21.07
N ASP A 587 52.44 7.37 -20.39
CA ASP A 587 51.96 6.05 -20.79
C ASP A 587 50.44 5.92 -20.59
N ALA A 588 49.70 5.83 -21.69
CA ALA A 588 48.24 5.76 -21.68
C ALA A 588 47.68 4.32 -21.70
N THR A 589 48.53 3.29 -21.69
CA THR A 589 48.13 1.87 -21.90
C THR A 589 47.06 1.39 -20.91
N ASN A 590 47.07 1.93 -19.69
CA ASN A 590 46.18 1.53 -18.60
C ASN A 590 45.04 2.52 -18.30
N ARG A 591 44.81 3.53 -19.16
CA ARG A 591 43.84 4.61 -18.89
C ARG A 591 42.40 4.15 -18.67
N ARG A 592 42.04 2.97 -19.15
CA ARG A 592 40.74 2.31 -18.87
C ARG A 592 40.45 2.08 -17.38
N TYR A 593 41.48 2.00 -16.54
CA TYR A 593 41.36 1.83 -15.09
C TYR A 593 41.23 3.16 -14.33
N ALA A 594 41.37 4.30 -15.01
CA ALA A 594 41.15 5.64 -14.46
C ALA A 594 40.29 6.49 -15.43
N PRO A 595 39.02 6.12 -15.65
CA PRO A 595 38.13 6.83 -16.58
C PRO A 595 37.82 8.27 -16.13
N ASP A 596 38.08 8.61 -14.87
CA ASP A 596 37.96 9.96 -14.32
C ASP A 596 39.17 10.86 -14.67
N TYR A 597 40.27 10.28 -15.16
CA TYR A 597 41.46 11.01 -15.58
C TYR A 597 41.35 11.41 -17.05
N MET A 598 41.15 12.71 -17.30
CA MET A 598 41.34 13.32 -18.61
C MET A 598 42.69 14.04 -18.56
N GLY A 599 43.69 13.43 -19.20
CA GLY A 599 45.10 13.83 -19.16
C GLY A 599 45.41 15.21 -19.69
#